data_AF-A0AAN6V777-F1
#
_entry.id   AF-A0AAN6V777-F1
#
_cell.length_a   1.000
_cell.length_b   1.000
_cell.length_c   1.000
_cell.angle_alpha   90.00
_cell.angle_beta   90.00
_cell.angle_gamma   90.00
#
_symmetry.space_group_name_H-M   'P 1'
#
loop_
_entity.id
_entity.type
_entity.pdbx_description
1 polymer ?
#
loop_
_entity_poly.entity_id
_entity_poly.type
_entity_poly.pdbx_seq_one_letter_code
_entity_poly.pdbx_strand_id
1 'polypeptide(L)'
;MAYGIRRKHLSLKEFGLTEDQTIASTWNIESLPPSARALLRVLSVLDPDTIPEDILMTGVNGVDLANYPKTMKAYFDAREELLRSSLVSRNRDLGFVKIHRLVQEVVRQKVSIDELRETYNAGVTLVSAVWPFLDDSNLNRVDRLRQVQRCLPQVAALKVALEGKTPSVLQPNIGISALLNEISWYYILQPSGYGLQDGMDFTVLSERVLESFAGEKDETR
;
A
#
# COMPACT_ATOMS: atom_id res chain seq x y z
N MET A 1 13.65 -19.06 12.97
CA MET A 1 13.39 -18.25 14.18
C MET A 1 12.02 -17.62 14.05
N ALA A 2 11.15 -17.89 15.02
CA ALA A 2 9.73 -17.57 14.96
C ALA A 2 9.44 -16.11 15.38
N TYR A 3 8.71 -15.36 14.55
CA TYR A 3 8.01 -14.14 14.97
C TYR A 3 6.51 -14.42 15.08
N GLY A 4 6.13 -15.09 16.18
CA GLY A 4 4.74 -15.20 16.59
C GLY A 4 4.37 -13.98 17.43
N ILE A 5 3.76 -12.97 16.83
CA ILE A 5 3.18 -11.84 17.59
C ILE A 5 1.71 -12.16 17.83
N ARG A 6 1.41 -12.66 19.04
CA ARG A 6 0.04 -12.67 19.58
C ARG A 6 -0.41 -11.22 19.74
N ARG A 7 -1.35 -10.75 18.91
CA ARG A 7 -2.03 -9.48 19.17
C ARG A 7 -3.10 -9.69 20.24
N LYS A 8 -2.81 -9.22 21.46
CA LYS A 8 -3.83 -8.92 22.47
C LYS A 8 -4.71 -7.80 21.92
N HIS A 9 -6.02 -7.88 22.17
CA HIS A 9 -6.94 -6.76 22.00
C HIS A 9 -6.46 -5.60 22.89
N LEU A 10 -5.77 -4.62 22.31
CA LEU A 10 -5.25 -3.46 23.02
C LEU A 10 -6.36 -2.41 23.17
N SER A 11 -6.66 -2.08 24.41
CA SER A 11 -7.57 -0.99 24.79
C SER A 11 -6.88 0.36 24.56
N LEU A 12 -7.65 1.36 24.10
CA LEU A 12 -7.23 2.75 23.83
C LEU A 12 -6.47 3.42 25.00
N LYS A 13 -6.52 2.85 26.22
CA LYS A 13 -5.79 3.36 27.39
C LYS A 13 -4.30 3.02 27.42
N GLU A 14 -3.83 1.99 26.70
CA GLU A 14 -2.42 1.56 26.79
C GLU A 14 -1.46 2.39 25.93
N PHE A 15 -1.96 3.24 25.03
CA PHE A 15 -1.13 4.10 24.16
C PHE A 15 -0.74 5.46 24.76
N GLY A 16 -1.07 5.75 26.02
CA GLY A 16 -0.67 7.00 26.67
C GLY A 16 -1.19 8.26 25.96
N LEU A 17 -2.37 8.18 25.36
CA LEU A 17 -2.97 9.27 24.59
C LEU A 17 -3.79 10.17 25.50
N THR A 18 -3.69 11.49 25.30
CA THR A 18 -4.63 12.44 25.89
C THR A 18 -5.95 12.36 25.11
N GLU A 19 -7.06 12.32 25.84
CA GLU A 19 -8.42 12.27 25.32
C GLU A 19 -8.68 13.38 24.27
N ASP A 20 -8.04 14.54 24.47
CA ASP A 20 -8.09 15.73 23.62
C ASP A 20 -7.60 15.50 22.19
N GLN A 21 -6.53 14.70 21.98
CA GLN A 21 -5.99 14.43 20.64
C GLN A 21 -6.92 13.54 19.82
N THR A 22 -7.61 12.61 20.49
CA THR A 22 -8.58 11.70 19.86
C THR A 22 -9.85 12.46 19.50
N ILE A 23 -10.29 13.38 20.36
CA ILE A 23 -11.45 14.24 20.12
C ILE A 23 -11.17 15.23 18.97
N ALA A 24 -10.03 15.93 18.96
CA ALA A 24 -9.69 16.86 17.88
C ALA A 24 -9.64 16.18 16.50
N SER A 25 -9.04 14.98 16.43
CA SER A 25 -9.01 14.16 15.22
C SER A 25 -10.42 13.75 14.78
N THR A 26 -11.27 13.38 15.74
CA THR A 26 -12.66 12.97 15.54
C THR A 26 -13.50 14.09 14.91
N TRP A 27 -13.38 15.32 15.41
CA TRP A 27 -14.08 16.49 14.89
C TRP A 27 -13.57 16.90 13.49
N ASN A 28 -12.26 16.84 13.27
CA ASN A 28 -11.69 17.14 11.95
C ASN A 28 -12.11 16.14 10.86
N ILE A 29 -12.40 14.88 11.20
CA ILE A 29 -12.85 13.88 10.22
C ILE A 29 -14.30 14.12 9.77
N GLU A 30 -15.17 14.58 10.69
CA GLU A 30 -16.60 14.79 10.42
C GLU A 30 -16.86 16.03 9.58
N SER A 31 -15.99 17.04 9.66
CA SER A 31 -16.06 18.24 8.83
C SER A 31 -15.53 18.03 7.40
N LEU A 32 -14.86 16.90 7.11
CA LEU A 32 -14.32 16.63 5.78
C LEU A 32 -15.43 16.46 4.73
N PRO A 33 -15.21 16.95 3.49
CA PRO A 33 -16.09 16.66 2.38
C PRO A 33 -16.12 15.14 2.09
N PRO A 34 -17.20 14.61 1.51
CA PRO A 34 -17.36 13.17 1.28
C PRO A 34 -16.20 12.52 0.54
N SER A 35 -15.61 13.22 -0.44
CA SER A 35 -14.48 12.69 -1.22
C SER A 35 -13.19 12.58 -0.42
N ALA A 36 -12.88 13.58 0.42
CA ALA A 36 -11.73 13.53 1.32
C ALA A 36 -11.91 12.43 2.38
N ARG A 37 -13.13 12.24 2.89
CA ARG A 37 -13.45 11.16 3.83
C ARG A 37 -13.32 9.77 3.20
N ALA A 38 -13.77 9.59 1.97
CA ALA A 38 -13.60 8.35 1.23
C ALA A 38 -12.12 8.04 0.96
N LEU A 39 -11.33 9.06 0.60
CA LEU A 39 -9.87 8.92 0.48
C LEU A 39 -9.24 8.52 1.82
N LEU A 40 -9.59 9.20 2.91
CA LEU A 40 -9.09 8.90 4.25
C LEU A 40 -9.42 7.48 4.71
N ARG A 41 -10.62 6.99 4.39
CA ARG A 41 -11.02 5.60 4.64
C ARG A 41 -10.05 4.64 3.97
N VAL A 42 -9.77 4.82 2.67
CA VAL A 42 -8.81 3.96 1.96
C VAL A 42 -7.40 4.05 2.58
N LEU A 43 -6.92 5.25 2.91
CA LEU A 43 -5.63 5.41 3.58
C LEU A 43 -5.57 4.70 4.95
N SER A 44 -6.71 4.47 5.60
CA SER A 44 -6.78 3.78 6.90
C SER A 44 -6.50 2.28 6.84
N VAL A 45 -6.59 1.64 5.66
CA VAL A 45 -6.30 0.20 5.49
C VAL A 45 -4.92 -0.07 4.85
N LEU A 46 -4.21 1.00 4.50
CA LEU A 46 -2.88 0.98 3.89
C LEU A 46 -1.75 1.18 4.92
N ASP A 47 -0.49 1.03 4.50
CA ASP A 47 0.65 1.31 5.38
C ASP A 47 0.69 2.80 5.74
N PRO A 48 0.83 3.17 7.03
CA PRO A 48 0.71 4.56 7.44
C PRO A 48 1.87 5.46 6.99
N ASP A 49 3.07 4.93 6.76
CA ASP A 49 4.27 5.73 6.61
C ASP A 49 4.65 6.00 5.15
N THR A 50 4.35 5.08 4.24
CA THR A 50 4.91 5.09 2.88
C THR A 50 3.90 4.74 1.80
N ILE A 51 2.83 5.54 1.63
CA ILE A 51 1.81 5.31 0.59
C ILE A 51 2.22 6.01 -0.71
N PRO A 52 2.62 5.28 -1.77
CA PRO A 52 2.91 5.88 -3.08
C PRO A 52 1.64 6.46 -3.70
N GLU A 53 1.72 7.71 -4.16
CA GLU A 53 0.55 8.42 -4.68
C GLU A 53 -0.04 7.78 -5.95
N ASP A 54 0.79 7.10 -6.74
CA ASP A 54 0.35 6.39 -7.94
C ASP A 54 -0.58 5.21 -7.59
N ILE A 55 -0.45 4.59 -6.41
CA ILE A 55 -1.39 3.56 -5.93
C ILE A 55 -2.80 4.10 -5.85
N LEU A 56 -2.96 5.35 -5.40
CA LEU A 56 -4.27 5.95 -5.13
C LEU A 56 -5.03 6.32 -6.42
N MET A 57 -4.36 6.31 -7.57
CA MET A 57 -4.94 6.75 -8.84
C MET A 57 -4.91 5.70 -9.96
N THR A 58 -3.91 4.82 -10.00
CA THR A 58 -3.73 3.89 -11.13
C THR A 58 -4.91 2.94 -11.31
N GLY A 59 -5.44 2.39 -10.22
CA GLY A 59 -6.57 1.44 -10.23
C GLY A 59 -7.94 2.06 -10.03
N VAL A 60 -8.08 3.39 -10.11
CA VAL A 60 -9.25 4.09 -9.54
C VAL A 60 -10.58 3.73 -10.20
N ASN A 61 -10.57 3.34 -11.47
CA ASN A 61 -11.79 2.94 -12.19
C ASN A 61 -12.39 1.63 -11.65
N GLY A 62 -11.56 0.75 -11.07
CA GLY A 62 -12.01 -0.49 -10.42
C GLY A 62 -12.48 -0.31 -8.98
N VAL A 63 -12.36 0.91 -8.42
CA VAL A 63 -12.79 1.18 -7.05
C VAL A 63 -14.30 1.33 -6.97
N ASP A 64 -14.91 0.41 -6.25
CA ASP A 64 -16.32 0.44 -5.85
C ASP A 64 -16.43 0.96 -4.41
N LEU A 65 -16.24 2.26 -4.25
CA LEU A 65 -16.38 2.97 -2.98
C LEU A 65 -17.05 4.32 -3.23
N ALA A 66 -18.15 4.57 -2.53
CA ALA A 66 -18.91 5.80 -2.69
C ALA A 66 -18.05 7.04 -2.41
N ASN A 67 -18.19 8.07 -3.25
CA ASN A 67 -17.48 9.35 -3.17
C ASN A 67 -15.95 9.29 -3.35
N TYR A 68 -15.36 8.11 -3.58
CA TYR A 68 -13.92 8.03 -3.83
C TYR A 68 -13.54 8.86 -5.07
N PRO A 69 -12.49 9.70 -5.00
CA PRO A 69 -12.12 10.57 -6.10
C PRO A 69 -11.65 9.76 -7.31
N LYS A 70 -12.39 9.81 -8.43
CA LYS A 70 -12.08 9.05 -9.66
C LYS A 70 -11.29 9.81 -10.73
N THR A 71 -11.01 11.10 -10.50
CA THR A 71 -10.24 11.95 -11.43
C THR A 71 -9.06 12.57 -10.72
N MET A 72 -8.00 12.90 -11.47
CA MET A 72 -6.80 13.52 -10.89
C MET A 72 -7.12 14.81 -10.15
N LYS A 73 -8.02 15.62 -10.71
CA LYS A 73 -8.50 16.85 -10.07
C LYS A 73 -9.21 16.57 -8.75
N ALA A 74 -10.18 15.65 -8.74
CA ALA A 74 -10.91 15.30 -7.53
C ALA A 74 -9.99 14.72 -6.45
N TYR A 75 -8.97 13.93 -6.84
CA TYR A 75 -7.98 13.41 -5.91
C TYR A 75 -7.13 14.53 -5.31
N PHE A 76 -6.66 15.49 -6.11
CA PHE A 76 -5.92 16.63 -5.60
C PHE A 76 -6.74 17.49 -4.65
N ASP A 77 -7.99 17.77 -4.99
CA ASP A 77 -8.92 18.52 -4.13
C ASP A 77 -9.13 17.78 -2.80
N ALA A 78 -9.43 16.48 -2.86
CA ALA A 78 -9.62 15.65 -1.67
C ALA A 78 -8.35 15.56 -0.80
N ARG A 79 -7.17 15.39 -1.42
CA ARG A 79 -5.88 15.34 -0.73
C ARG A 79 -5.53 16.67 -0.07
N GLU A 80 -5.82 17.80 -0.71
CA GLU A 80 -5.60 19.12 -0.11
C GLU A 80 -6.43 19.33 1.15
N GLU A 81 -7.69 18.90 1.15
CA GLU A 81 -8.54 18.95 2.36
C GLU A 81 -7.99 18.10 3.51
N LEU A 82 -7.42 16.93 3.20
CA LEU A 82 -6.74 16.10 4.21
C LEU A 82 -5.45 16.74 4.73
N LEU A 83 -4.71 17.46 3.88
CA LEU A 83 -3.51 18.20 4.29
C LEU A 83 -3.87 19.41 5.16
N ARG A 84 -4.92 20.17 4.80
CA ARG A 84 -5.41 21.33 5.57
C ARG A 84 -5.88 20.93 6.96
N SER A 85 -6.50 19.76 7.08
CA SER A 85 -6.93 19.19 8.37
C SER A 85 -5.80 18.53 9.16
N SER A 86 -4.56 18.52 8.64
CA SER A 86 -3.37 17.88 9.25
C SER A 86 -3.55 16.38 9.55
N LEU A 87 -4.49 15.71 8.89
CA LEU A 87 -4.75 14.28 9.04
C LEU A 87 -3.72 13.43 8.28
N VAL A 88 -3.16 14.00 7.21
CA VAL A 88 -2.10 13.42 6.41
C VAL A 88 -0.95 14.41 6.22
N SER A 89 0.23 13.88 5.93
CA SER A 89 1.39 14.64 5.49
C SER A 89 1.84 14.11 4.13
N ARG A 90 2.53 14.95 3.35
CA ARG A 90 3.00 14.61 2.00
C ARG A 90 4.49 14.84 1.90
N ASN A 91 5.22 13.81 1.47
CA ASN A 91 6.58 13.96 1.02
C ASN A 91 6.56 14.21 -0.49
N ARG A 92 6.83 15.45 -0.91
CA ARG A 92 6.81 15.84 -2.33
C ARG A 92 7.98 15.26 -3.11
N ASP A 93 9.13 15.09 -2.46
CA ASP A 93 10.37 14.65 -3.10
C ASP A 93 10.31 13.15 -3.44
N LEU A 94 9.71 12.35 -2.56
CA LEU A 94 9.58 10.91 -2.72
C LEU A 94 8.22 10.47 -3.27
N GLY A 95 7.24 11.39 -3.40
CA GLY A 95 5.91 11.08 -3.92
C GLY A 95 5.07 10.18 -3.00
N PHE A 96 5.23 10.33 -1.69
CA PHE A 96 4.51 9.55 -0.67
C PHE A 96 3.53 10.39 0.14
N VAL A 97 2.39 9.78 0.48
CA VAL A 97 1.45 10.27 1.49
C VAL A 97 1.64 9.44 2.76
N LYS A 98 1.63 10.13 3.89
CA LYS A 98 1.72 9.54 5.22
C LYS A 98 0.49 9.93 6.03
N ILE A 99 -0.12 8.95 6.69
CA ILE A 99 -1.26 9.13 7.58
C ILE A 99 -0.84 8.83 9.01
N HIS A 100 -1.31 9.64 9.95
CA HIS A 100 -1.03 9.37 11.36
C HIS A 100 -1.70 8.06 11.80
N ARG A 101 -0.95 7.15 12.42
CA ARG A 101 -1.45 5.84 12.89
C ARG A 101 -2.72 5.97 13.75
N LEU A 102 -2.78 6.98 14.62
CA LEU A 102 -3.95 7.29 15.43
C LEU A 102 -5.18 7.63 14.57
N VAL A 103 -5.01 8.43 13.52
CA VAL A 103 -6.11 8.76 12.59
C VAL A 103 -6.61 7.51 11.90
N GLN A 104 -5.72 6.59 11.47
CA GLN A 104 -6.16 5.32 10.89
C GLN A 104 -7.00 4.51 11.88
N GLU A 105 -6.60 4.45 13.15
CA GLU A 105 -7.34 3.72 14.18
C GLU A 105 -8.72 4.32 14.44
N VAL A 106 -8.81 5.64 14.59
CA VAL A 106 -10.07 6.36 14.77
C VAL A 106 -11.01 6.11 13.58
N VAL A 107 -10.50 6.20 12.35
CA VAL A 107 -11.31 5.95 11.14
C VAL A 107 -11.83 4.51 11.13
N ARG A 108 -10.97 3.52 11.40
CA ARG A 108 -11.36 2.10 11.42
C ARG A 108 -12.35 1.75 12.54
N GLN A 109 -12.36 2.50 13.63
CA GLN A 109 -13.32 2.33 14.73
C GLN A 109 -14.68 2.96 14.44
N LYS A 110 -14.71 4.04 13.65
CA LYS A 110 -15.93 4.77 13.33
C LYS A 110 -16.73 4.19 12.17
N VAL A 111 -16.07 3.53 11.22
CA VAL A 111 -16.77 2.92 10.07
C VAL A 111 -17.54 1.67 10.49
N SER A 112 -18.71 1.49 9.90
CA SER A 112 -19.45 0.23 10.02
C SER A 112 -18.68 -0.93 9.38
N ILE A 113 -19.11 -2.16 9.66
CA ILE A 113 -18.48 -3.35 9.07
C ILE A 113 -18.58 -3.33 7.55
N ASP A 114 -19.73 -2.95 6.99
CA ASP A 114 -19.94 -2.90 5.54
C ASP A 114 -19.06 -1.83 4.88
N GLU A 115 -18.99 -0.65 5.48
CA GLU A 115 -18.08 0.40 5.04
C GLU A 115 -16.61 -0.03 5.10
N LEU A 116 -16.23 -0.79 6.13
CA LEU A 116 -14.88 -1.33 6.25
C LEU A 116 -14.60 -2.38 5.16
N ARG A 117 -15.58 -3.21 4.78
CA ARG A 117 -15.47 -4.18 3.67
C ARG A 117 -15.21 -3.47 2.35
N GLU A 118 -16.05 -2.48 2.01
CA GLU A 118 -15.90 -1.66 0.80
C GLU A 118 -14.53 -0.97 0.77
N THR A 119 -14.14 -0.38 1.90
CA THR A 119 -12.86 0.31 2.05
C THR A 119 -11.68 -0.64 1.86
N TYR A 120 -11.75 -1.83 2.45
CA TYR A 120 -10.73 -2.85 2.31
C TYR A 120 -10.61 -3.31 0.86
N ASN A 121 -11.74 -3.63 0.21
CA ASN A 121 -11.77 -4.06 -1.18
C ASN A 121 -11.26 -2.98 -2.13
N ALA A 122 -11.57 -1.70 -1.88
CA ALA A 122 -11.00 -0.58 -2.61
C ALA A 122 -9.47 -0.53 -2.48
N GLY A 123 -8.94 -0.69 -1.26
CA GLY A 123 -7.49 -0.77 -1.00
C GLY A 123 -6.83 -1.93 -1.75
N VAL A 124 -7.45 -3.11 -1.74
CA VAL A 124 -6.97 -4.27 -2.50
C VAL A 124 -6.94 -3.98 -4.00
N THR A 125 -8.00 -3.40 -4.56
CA THR A 125 -8.06 -3.06 -5.99
C THR A 125 -6.96 -2.08 -6.39
N LEU A 126 -6.75 -1.03 -5.60
CA LEU A 126 -5.73 -0.01 -5.86
C LEU A 126 -4.31 -0.60 -5.80
N VAL A 127 -4.01 -1.39 -4.77
CA VAL A 127 -2.70 -2.04 -4.63
C VAL A 127 -2.48 -3.08 -5.73
N SER A 128 -3.52 -3.84 -6.11
CA SER A 128 -3.44 -4.81 -7.20
C SER A 128 -3.15 -4.15 -8.54
N ALA A 129 -3.68 -2.95 -8.80
CA ALA A 129 -3.48 -2.25 -10.06
C ALA A 129 -2.03 -1.79 -10.30
N VAL A 130 -1.24 -1.61 -9.23
CA VAL A 130 0.18 -1.24 -9.33
C VAL A 130 1.12 -2.41 -9.03
N TRP A 131 0.58 -3.55 -8.59
CA TRP A 131 1.39 -4.70 -8.23
C TRP A 131 1.92 -5.37 -9.51
N PRO A 132 3.25 -5.58 -9.63
CA PRO A 132 3.82 -6.19 -10.82
C PRO A 132 3.66 -7.72 -10.74
N PHE A 133 2.44 -8.20 -10.97
CA PHE A 133 2.13 -9.64 -11.05
C PHE A 133 3.05 -10.32 -12.06
N LEU A 134 3.52 -11.52 -11.74
CA LEU A 134 4.38 -12.29 -12.64
C LEU A 134 3.69 -12.53 -13.98
N ASP A 135 4.42 -12.24 -15.06
CA ASP A 135 4.09 -12.63 -16.42
C ASP A 135 5.37 -13.05 -17.17
N ASP A 136 5.19 -13.65 -18.35
CA ASP A 136 6.30 -14.16 -19.18
C ASP A 136 7.29 -13.04 -19.58
N SER A 137 6.89 -11.77 -19.52
CA SER A 137 7.67 -10.61 -19.97
C SER A 137 8.48 -9.92 -18.85
N ASN A 138 8.16 -10.22 -17.59
CA ASN A 138 8.67 -9.47 -16.42
C ASN A 138 9.44 -10.33 -15.39
N LEU A 139 9.56 -11.65 -15.61
CA LEU A 139 10.18 -12.62 -14.70
C LEU A 139 11.57 -12.20 -14.20
N ASN A 140 12.41 -11.67 -15.10
CA ASN A 140 13.82 -11.34 -14.83
C ASN A 140 14.11 -9.84 -14.78
N ARG A 141 13.09 -8.97 -14.73
CA ARG A 141 13.32 -7.52 -14.75
C ARG A 141 13.69 -7.00 -13.37
N VAL A 142 14.86 -6.37 -13.23
CA VAL A 142 15.26 -5.72 -11.97
C VAL A 142 14.28 -4.64 -11.52
N ASP A 143 13.65 -3.95 -12.47
CA ASP A 143 12.62 -2.96 -12.16
C ASP A 143 11.40 -3.56 -11.46
N ARG A 144 11.08 -4.84 -11.71
CA ARG A 144 10.01 -5.54 -11.03
C ARG A 144 10.31 -5.66 -9.53
N LEU A 145 11.53 -6.02 -9.15
CA LEU A 145 11.92 -6.13 -7.75
C LEU A 145 11.77 -4.80 -7.02
N ARG A 146 12.16 -3.69 -7.65
CA ARG A 146 11.98 -2.33 -7.09
C ARG A 146 10.51 -2.00 -6.88
N GLN A 147 9.65 -2.35 -7.83
CA GLN A 147 8.20 -2.14 -7.72
C GLN A 147 7.58 -3.00 -6.63
N VAL A 148 7.96 -4.29 -6.52
CA VAL A 148 7.52 -5.18 -5.43
C VAL A 148 7.90 -4.59 -4.07
N GLN A 149 9.16 -4.17 -3.90
CA GLN A 149 9.64 -3.57 -2.64
C GLN A 149 8.88 -2.30 -2.26
N ARG A 150 8.59 -1.45 -3.24
CA ARG A 150 7.81 -0.23 -3.05
C ARG A 150 6.38 -0.51 -2.57
N CYS A 151 5.75 -1.57 -3.08
CA CYS A 151 4.36 -1.92 -2.76
C CYS A 151 4.23 -2.89 -1.56
N LEU A 152 5.31 -3.56 -1.15
CA LEU A 152 5.32 -4.58 -0.11
C LEU A 152 4.71 -4.11 1.23
N PRO A 153 5.01 -2.91 1.75
CA PRO A 153 4.40 -2.42 3.00
C PRO A 153 2.87 -2.37 2.93
N GLN A 154 2.32 -2.04 1.75
CA GLN A 154 0.89 -1.89 1.55
C GLN A 154 0.15 -3.22 1.65
N VAL A 155 0.69 -4.27 1.04
CA VAL A 155 0.09 -5.61 1.14
C VAL A 155 0.28 -6.20 2.53
N ALA A 156 1.40 -5.92 3.20
CA ALA A 156 1.58 -6.28 4.61
C ALA A 156 0.52 -5.63 5.51
N ALA A 157 0.20 -4.35 5.28
CA ALA A 157 -0.88 -3.65 5.99
C ALA A 157 -2.26 -4.29 5.74
N LEU A 158 -2.56 -4.67 4.49
CA LEU A 158 -3.79 -5.37 4.13
C LEU A 158 -3.90 -6.74 4.81
N LYS A 159 -2.82 -7.53 4.82
CA LYS A 159 -2.75 -8.81 5.55
C LYS A 159 -3.09 -8.61 7.03
N VAL A 160 -2.46 -7.60 7.65
CA VAL A 160 -2.65 -7.27 9.06
C VAL A 160 -4.10 -6.85 9.35
N ALA A 161 -4.72 -6.08 8.46
CA ALA A 161 -6.13 -5.70 8.58
C ALA A 161 -7.06 -6.93 8.48
N LEU A 162 -6.75 -7.86 7.56
CA LEU A 162 -7.49 -9.11 7.40
C LEU A 162 -7.42 -10.01 8.63
N GLU A 163 -6.24 -10.16 9.23
CA GLU A 163 -6.04 -10.94 10.46
C GLU A 163 -6.78 -10.33 11.66
N GLY A 164 -6.92 -9.00 11.70
CA GLY A 164 -7.58 -8.30 12.81
C GLY A 164 -9.10 -8.44 12.85
N LYS A 165 -9.76 -8.68 11.71
CA LYS A 165 -11.23 -8.77 11.60
C LYS A 165 -11.74 -10.13 11.12
N THR A 166 -10.86 -11.02 10.66
CA THR A 166 -11.13 -12.32 10.02
C THR A 166 -11.75 -12.24 8.62
N PRO A 167 -11.47 -13.20 7.72
CA PRO A 167 -12.00 -13.19 6.35
C PRO A 167 -13.53 -13.24 6.26
N SER A 168 -14.21 -13.95 7.17
CA SER A 168 -15.67 -14.05 7.19
C SER A 168 -16.35 -12.70 7.44
N VAL A 169 -15.69 -11.81 8.18
CA VAL A 169 -16.20 -10.47 8.47
C VAL A 169 -15.85 -9.51 7.36
N LEU A 170 -14.63 -9.53 6.79
CA LEU A 170 -14.22 -8.57 5.76
C LEU A 170 -14.63 -8.93 4.34
N GLN A 171 -14.97 -10.20 4.07
CA GLN A 171 -15.39 -10.70 2.75
C GLN A 171 -14.52 -10.14 1.62
N PRO A 172 -13.20 -10.37 1.68
CA PRO A 172 -12.28 -9.74 0.76
C PRO A 172 -12.47 -10.25 -0.67
N ASN A 173 -12.25 -9.39 -1.66
CA ASN A 173 -12.25 -9.79 -3.05
C ASN A 173 -11.09 -10.75 -3.38
N ILE A 174 -11.18 -11.48 -4.50
CA ILE A 174 -10.17 -12.48 -4.88
C ILE A 174 -8.77 -11.89 -5.13
N GLY A 175 -8.68 -10.57 -5.37
CA GLY A 175 -7.42 -9.87 -5.59
C GLY A 175 -6.46 -9.99 -4.40
N ILE A 176 -6.97 -10.04 -3.16
CA ILE A 176 -6.09 -10.21 -1.99
C ILE A 176 -5.38 -11.56 -2.02
N SER A 177 -6.07 -12.62 -2.47
CA SER A 177 -5.49 -13.96 -2.54
C SER A 177 -4.32 -14.00 -3.51
N ALA A 178 -4.46 -13.33 -4.66
CA ALA A 178 -3.37 -13.21 -5.64
C ALA A 178 -2.17 -12.45 -5.05
N LEU A 179 -2.40 -11.31 -4.41
CA LEU A 179 -1.35 -10.51 -3.75
C LEU A 179 -0.62 -11.31 -2.65
N LEU A 180 -1.37 -12.00 -1.79
CA LEU A 180 -0.79 -12.82 -0.72
C LEU A 180 0.01 -14.01 -1.28
N ASN A 181 -0.45 -14.61 -2.37
CA ASN A 181 0.28 -15.70 -3.03
C ASN A 181 1.61 -15.20 -3.63
N GLU A 182 1.60 -14.07 -4.35
CA GLU A 182 2.81 -13.45 -4.90
C GLU A 182 3.85 -13.13 -3.81
N ILE A 183 3.39 -12.56 -2.70
CA ILE A 183 4.28 -12.24 -1.57
C ILE A 183 4.78 -13.49 -0.88
N SER A 184 3.96 -14.53 -0.79
CA SER A 184 4.40 -15.82 -0.23
C SER A 184 5.57 -16.38 -1.05
N TRP A 185 5.48 -16.36 -2.39
CA TRP A 185 6.60 -16.71 -3.26
C TRP A 185 7.80 -15.80 -3.07
N TYR A 186 7.61 -14.49 -2.96
CA TYR A 186 8.70 -13.55 -2.70
C TYR A 186 9.44 -13.86 -1.39
N TYR A 187 8.74 -14.18 -0.30
CA TYR A 187 9.37 -14.55 0.97
C TYR A 187 9.98 -15.95 0.99
N ILE A 188 9.39 -16.91 0.27
CA ILE A 188 9.94 -18.28 0.15
C ILE A 188 11.22 -18.28 -0.70
N LEU A 189 11.22 -17.50 -1.79
CA LEU A 189 12.33 -17.39 -2.72
C LEU A 189 13.37 -16.36 -2.31
N GLN A 190 13.07 -15.47 -1.34
CA GLN A 190 14.07 -14.65 -0.69
C GLN A 190 15.12 -15.58 -0.06
N PRO A 191 16.35 -15.62 -0.59
CA PRO A 191 17.39 -16.42 -0.01
C PRO A 191 17.72 -15.77 1.33
N SER A 192 17.68 -16.53 2.40
CA SER A 192 18.15 -16.11 3.72
C SER A 192 19.67 -15.90 3.79
N GLY A 193 20.30 -15.25 2.79
CA GLY A 193 21.75 -15.03 2.79
C GLY A 193 22.43 -14.23 1.66
N TYR A 194 21.80 -13.91 0.52
CA TYR A 194 22.42 -13.06 -0.52
C TYR A 194 21.62 -11.78 -0.69
N GLY A 195 22.28 -10.64 -0.49
CA GLY A 195 21.63 -9.34 -0.39
C GLY A 195 21.11 -8.84 -1.73
N LEU A 196 20.22 -7.84 -1.69
CA LEU A 196 19.84 -7.05 -2.86
C LEU A 196 21.03 -6.49 -3.63
N GLN A 197 22.12 -6.19 -2.91
CA GLN A 197 23.37 -5.74 -3.49
C GLN A 197 24.00 -6.81 -4.37
N ASP A 198 24.12 -8.04 -3.87
CA ASP A 198 24.68 -9.17 -4.63
C ASP A 198 23.85 -9.44 -5.90
N GLY A 199 22.52 -9.36 -5.80
CA GLY A 199 21.62 -9.50 -6.94
C GLY A 199 21.77 -8.39 -7.99
N MET A 200 22.01 -7.14 -7.57
CA MET A 200 22.31 -6.04 -8.49
C MET A 200 23.64 -6.27 -9.21
N ASP A 201 24.67 -6.76 -8.50
CA ASP A 201 25.98 -7.03 -9.08
C ASP A 201 25.89 -8.12 -10.18
N PHE A 202 25.10 -9.19 -9.96
CA PHE A 202 24.82 -10.20 -10.99
C PHE A 202 24.09 -9.62 -12.21
N THR A 203 23.13 -8.72 -12.01
CA THR A 203 22.38 -8.13 -13.13
C THR A 203 23.26 -7.20 -13.97
N VAL A 204 24.04 -6.33 -13.32
CA VAL A 204 24.97 -5.42 -14.01
C VAL A 204 26.00 -6.20 -14.81
N LEU A 205 26.49 -7.34 -14.29
CA LEU A 205 27.37 -8.23 -15.04
C LEU A 205 26.67 -8.87 -16.24
N SER A 206 25.43 -9.33 -16.07
CA SER A 206 24.63 -9.91 -17.16
C SER A 206 24.40 -8.91 -18.29
N GLU A 207 24.07 -7.66 -17.98
CA GLU A 207 23.85 -6.59 -18.97
C GLU A 207 25.13 -6.27 -19.74
N ARG A 208 26.27 -6.17 -19.06
CA ARG A 208 27.58 -5.94 -19.71
C ARG A 208 27.99 -7.05 -20.68
N VAL A 209 27.70 -8.30 -20.34
CA VAL A 209 27.97 -9.44 -21.23
C VAL A 209 27.09 -9.34 -22.48
N LEU A 210 25.81 -9.01 -22.32
CA LEU A 210 24.91 -8.82 -23.46
C LEU A 210 25.35 -7.67 -24.37
N GLU A 211 25.82 -6.56 -23.79
CA GLU A 211 26.37 -5.43 -24.54
C GLU A 211 27.64 -5.80 -25.32
N SER A 212 28.53 -6.62 -24.75
CA SER A 212 29.75 -7.07 -25.46
C SER A 212 29.44 -7.90 -26.72
N PHE A 213 28.38 -8.71 -26.68
CA PHE A 213 27.92 -9.48 -27.85
C PHE A 213 27.15 -8.62 -28.87
N ALA A 214 26.61 -7.48 -28.46
CA ALA A 214 25.98 -6.51 -29.36
C ALA A 214 27.04 -5.71 -30.14
N GLY A 215 28.18 -5.39 -29.51
CA GLY A 215 29.30 -4.68 -30.15
C GLY A 215 30.07 -5.51 -31.18
N GLU A 216 30.27 -6.82 -30.95
CA GLU A 216 30.98 -7.69 -31.89
C GLU A 216 30.26 -7.89 -33.24
N LYS A 217 28.94 -7.68 -33.28
CA LYS A 217 28.16 -7.79 -34.54
C LYS A 217 28.31 -6.58 -35.47
N ASP A 218 28.80 -5.44 -34.97
CA ASP A 218 28.98 -4.23 -35.78
C ASP A 218 30.39 -4.11 -36.40
N GLU A 219 31.38 -4.86 -35.91
CA GLU A 219 32.75 -4.85 -36.47
C GLU A 219 33.00 -5.87 -37.59
N THR A 220 32.03 -6.76 -37.87
CA THR A 220 32.19 -7.81 -38.90
C THR A 220 31.46 -7.51 -40.21
N ARG A 221 31.32 -6.23 -40.60
CA ARG A 221 30.65 -5.83 -41.84
C ARG A 221 31.51 -4.95 -42.76
#